data_AF-A0A7Y3J742-F1
#
_entry.id   AF-A0A7Y3J742-F1
#
_cell.length_a   1.000
_cell.length_b   1.000
_cell.length_c   1.000
_cell.angle_alpha   90.00
_cell.angle_beta   90.00
_cell.angle_gamma   90.00
#
_symmetry.space_group_name_H-M   'P 1'
#
loop_
_entity.id
_entity.type
_entity.pdbx_description
1 polymer ?
#
loop_
_entity_poly.entity_id
_entity_poly.type
_entity_poly.pdbx_seq_one_letter_code
_entity_poly.pdbx_strand_id
1 'polypeptide(L)'
;MASQTPPQCHRPLVVRCGAFGDMVLLTALLRELHARWRQPVDIVTSGTWSEPLLRGQPGVGEVYALRSRKTPYWLAADQRLLVRRLRARGLSATWLCDDSEEMRRLLARAGVRAEAIVDVRDHALAAGEHATAQWRRLAGVTPPLWAQRTPPGAFSGSEGCSLRVADEAFADLHSWLERRGLADAPLILVQAGNKRTMRRGLKRLAKNHKYWPNERWAEVIGRVSADRPHARIVLLGAGPEHALNAQIAALAGV
;
A
#
# COMPACT_ATOMS: atom_id res chain seq x y z
N MET A 1 -4.62 16.63 44.54
CA MET A 1 -3.72 16.44 43.38
C MET A 1 -4.27 15.27 42.57
N ALA A 2 -4.84 15.53 41.38
CA ALA A 2 -5.49 14.49 40.59
C ALA A 2 -4.45 13.49 40.08
N SER A 3 -4.57 12.24 40.50
CA SER A 3 -3.84 11.09 39.96
C SER A 3 -4.15 10.97 38.47
N GLN A 4 -3.26 11.50 37.62
CA GLN A 4 -3.36 11.33 36.18
C GLN A 4 -2.97 9.89 35.85
N THR A 5 -3.96 9.02 35.70
CA THR A 5 -3.78 7.73 35.01
C THR A 5 -3.07 8.02 33.68
N PRO A 6 -1.92 7.40 33.39
CA PRO A 6 -1.25 7.66 32.13
C PRO A 6 -2.19 7.26 30.98
N PRO A 7 -2.48 8.12 29.97
CA PRO A 7 -3.06 7.68 28.71
C PRO A 7 -2.45 6.36 28.24
N GLN A 8 -3.24 5.29 28.29
CA GLN A 8 -2.90 4.02 27.68
C GLN A 8 -2.68 4.29 26.20
N CYS A 9 -1.52 3.91 25.66
CA CYS A 9 -1.30 4.06 24.24
C CYS A 9 -2.16 3.03 23.51
N HIS A 10 -3.23 3.50 22.88
CA HIS A 10 -3.98 2.70 21.93
C HIS A 10 -3.10 2.34 20.73
N ARG A 11 -3.54 1.32 19.99
CA ARG A 11 -2.93 0.83 18.74
C ARG A 11 -2.37 1.99 17.89
N PRO A 12 -1.11 1.92 17.40
CA PRO A 12 -0.55 2.93 16.51
C PRO A 12 -1.45 3.20 15.29
N LEU A 13 -1.34 4.40 14.74
CA LEU A 13 -2.04 4.81 13.53
C LEU A 13 -1.03 5.20 12.44
N VAL A 14 -1.14 4.61 11.27
CA VAL A 14 -0.39 5.01 10.08
C VAL A 14 -1.35 5.59 9.04
N VAL A 15 -0.92 6.65 8.37
CA VAL A 15 -1.75 7.33 7.38
C VAL A 15 -0.99 7.44 6.06
N ARG A 16 -1.49 6.77 5.01
CA ARG A 16 -0.90 6.79 3.67
C ARG A 16 -1.96 6.55 2.61
N CYS A 17 -2.14 7.51 1.71
CA CYS A 17 -3.02 7.36 0.53
C CYS A 17 -2.17 7.22 -0.74
N GLY A 18 -1.32 6.18 -0.78
CA GLY A 18 -0.43 5.90 -1.89
C GLY A 18 -1.08 5.07 -3.00
N ALA A 19 -0.34 4.85 -4.09
CA ALA A 19 -0.66 3.82 -5.08
C ALA A 19 -0.31 2.42 -4.53
N PHE A 20 -0.67 1.36 -5.28
CA PHE A 20 -0.45 -0.03 -4.87
C PHE A 20 0.98 -0.30 -4.37
N GLY A 21 1.98 0.04 -5.18
CA GLY A 21 3.39 -0.14 -4.80
C GLY A 21 3.81 0.65 -3.55
N ASP A 22 3.27 1.85 -3.34
CA ASP A 22 3.56 2.63 -2.13
C ASP A 22 3.06 1.92 -0.86
N MET A 23 1.91 1.25 -0.94
CA MET A 23 1.33 0.53 0.18
C MET A 23 2.04 -0.80 0.43
N VAL A 24 2.58 -1.45 -0.60
CA VAL A 24 3.49 -2.60 -0.44
C VAL A 24 4.75 -2.16 0.31
N LEU A 25 5.39 -1.06 -0.11
CA LEU A 25 6.58 -0.55 0.57
C LEU A 25 6.28 -0.16 2.03
N LEU A 26 5.08 0.36 2.31
CA LEU A 26 4.62 0.73 3.65
C LEU A 26 4.58 -0.45 4.62
N THR A 27 4.51 -1.71 4.16
CA THR A 27 4.52 -2.87 5.07
C THR A 27 5.79 -2.97 5.89
N ALA A 28 6.90 -2.42 5.40
CA ALA A 28 8.12 -2.26 6.18
C ALA A 28 7.88 -1.39 7.44
N LEU A 29 7.19 -0.26 7.32
CA LEU A 29 6.85 0.60 8.47
C LEU A 29 5.95 -0.15 9.45
N LEU A 30 4.90 -0.79 8.94
CA LEU A 30 3.86 -1.43 9.75
C LEU A 30 4.44 -2.55 10.61
N ARG A 31 5.33 -3.38 10.05
CA ARG A 31 6.01 -4.45 10.77
C ARG A 31 6.92 -3.91 11.87
N GLU A 32 7.69 -2.86 11.61
CA GLU A 32 8.56 -2.28 12.62
C GLU A 32 7.79 -1.57 13.73
N LEU A 33 6.71 -0.87 13.40
CA LEU A 33 5.83 -0.28 14.40
C LEU A 33 5.12 -1.37 15.23
N HIS A 34 4.65 -2.44 14.61
CA HIS A 34 4.07 -3.56 15.32
C HIS A 34 5.06 -4.20 16.31
N ALA A 35 6.30 -4.45 15.87
CA ALA A 35 7.35 -4.99 16.73
C ALA A 35 7.69 -4.05 17.90
N ARG A 36 7.83 -2.76 17.61
CA ARG A 36 8.21 -1.74 18.59
C ARG A 36 7.11 -1.47 19.62
N TRP A 37 5.86 -1.39 19.17
CA TRP A 37 4.71 -1.03 20.02
C TRP A 37 3.96 -2.24 20.58
N ARG A 38 4.27 -3.46 20.11
CA ARG A 38 3.59 -4.72 20.49
C ARG A 38 2.07 -4.65 20.40
N GLN A 39 1.59 -3.86 19.46
CA GLN A 39 0.18 -3.60 19.19
C GLN A 39 -0.03 -3.65 17.68
N PRO A 40 -1.18 -4.13 17.18
CA PRO A 40 -1.50 -3.98 15.77
C PRO A 40 -1.54 -2.51 15.37
N VAL A 41 -1.15 -2.22 14.14
CA VAL A 41 -1.07 -0.87 13.57
C VAL A 41 -2.29 -0.64 12.68
N ASP A 42 -3.15 0.28 13.09
CA ASP A 42 -4.30 0.66 12.28
C ASP A 42 -3.87 1.63 11.17
N ILE A 43 -4.56 1.61 10.03
CA ILE A 43 -4.13 2.30 8.82
C ILE A 43 -5.28 3.13 8.24
N VAL A 44 -5.03 4.40 7.94
CA VAL A 44 -5.91 5.21 7.07
C VAL A 44 -5.30 5.24 5.67
N THR A 45 -6.09 4.85 4.68
CA THR A 45 -5.65 4.76 3.28
C THR A 45 -6.77 5.11 2.31
N SER A 46 -6.52 4.97 1.01
CA SER A 46 -7.49 5.24 -0.05
C SER A 46 -7.46 4.16 -1.12
N GLY A 47 -8.59 3.93 -1.79
CA GLY A 47 -8.70 2.98 -2.88
C GLY A 47 -9.28 1.64 -2.45
N THR A 48 -10.02 1.00 -3.36
CA THR A 48 -10.74 -0.26 -3.11
C THR A 48 -9.82 -1.48 -3.02
N TRP A 49 -8.59 -1.38 -3.52
CA TRP A 49 -7.58 -2.44 -3.49
C TRP A 49 -6.77 -2.49 -2.19
N SER A 50 -6.82 -1.44 -1.38
CA SER A 50 -5.96 -1.31 -0.19
C SER A 50 -6.36 -2.27 0.91
N GLU A 51 -7.66 -2.51 1.07
CA GLU A 51 -8.19 -3.42 2.07
C GLU A 51 -7.84 -4.89 1.77
N PRO A 52 -8.05 -5.42 0.55
CA PRO A 52 -7.55 -6.75 0.16
C PRO A 52 -6.02 -6.90 0.29
N LEU A 53 -5.25 -5.83 0.05
CA LEU A 53 -3.79 -5.86 0.18
C LEU A 53 -3.32 -5.95 1.64
N LEU A 54 -3.93 -5.17 2.52
CA LEU A 54 -3.44 -4.93 3.88
C LEU A 54 -4.09 -5.82 4.93
N ARG A 55 -5.34 -6.24 4.74
CA ARG A 55 -6.02 -7.12 5.70
C ARG A 55 -5.26 -8.44 5.81
N GLY A 56 -5.03 -8.89 7.05
CA GLY A 56 -4.34 -10.15 7.32
C GLY A 56 -2.81 -10.09 7.20
N GLN A 57 -2.26 -8.94 6.80
CA GLN A 57 -0.82 -8.71 6.84
C GLN A 57 -0.31 -8.67 8.29
N PRO A 58 0.89 -9.22 8.57
CA PRO A 58 1.45 -9.21 9.91
C PRO A 58 1.53 -7.81 10.52
N GLY A 59 1.01 -7.67 11.74
CA GLY A 59 1.02 -6.41 12.48
C GLY A 59 0.01 -5.36 12.00
N VAL A 60 -0.78 -5.64 10.97
CA VAL A 60 -1.85 -4.74 10.53
C VAL A 60 -3.10 -4.92 11.37
N GLY A 61 -3.64 -3.79 11.79
CA GLY A 61 -4.87 -3.67 12.53
C GLY A 61 -6.08 -3.31 11.66
N GLU A 62 -6.86 -2.33 12.12
CA GLU A 62 -8.01 -1.83 11.39
C GLU A 62 -7.58 -1.05 10.15
N VAL A 63 -8.22 -1.30 9.01
CA VAL A 63 -7.97 -0.57 7.77
C VAL A 63 -9.15 0.36 7.49
N TYR A 64 -8.91 1.67 7.55
CA TYR A 64 -9.87 2.70 7.21
C TYR A 64 -9.63 3.20 5.78
N ALA A 65 -10.36 2.64 4.81
CA ALA A 65 -10.28 3.05 3.42
C ALA A 65 -11.23 4.23 3.12
N LEU A 66 -10.67 5.33 2.63
CA LEU A 66 -11.43 6.46 2.08
C LEU A 66 -11.63 6.30 0.58
N ARG A 67 -12.79 6.73 0.08
CA ARG A 67 -13.03 6.88 -1.37
C ARG A 67 -12.22 8.03 -1.92
N SER A 68 -12.23 9.15 -1.20
CA SER A 68 -11.46 10.34 -1.56
C SER A 68 -11.25 11.24 -0.35
N ARG A 69 -10.00 11.61 -0.11
CA ARG A 69 -9.61 12.63 0.86
C ARG A 69 -9.85 14.07 0.37
N LYS A 70 -10.05 14.25 -0.94
CA LYS A 70 -10.22 15.57 -1.58
C LYS A 70 -11.68 16.01 -1.66
N THR A 71 -12.63 15.09 -1.49
CA THR A 71 -14.05 15.43 -1.47
C THR A 71 -14.32 16.38 -0.30
N PRO A 72 -15.08 17.47 -0.49
CA PRO A 72 -15.45 18.36 0.61
C PRO A 72 -16.08 17.60 1.78
N TYR A 73 -15.62 17.85 3.00
CA TYR A 73 -15.98 17.07 4.20
C TYR A 73 -17.50 16.94 4.44
N TRP A 74 -18.26 17.99 4.14
CA TRP A 74 -19.71 18.03 4.30
C TRP A 74 -20.45 17.14 3.28
N LEU A 75 -19.81 16.79 2.15
CA LEU A 75 -20.31 15.81 1.18
C LEU A 75 -19.79 14.39 1.44
N ALA A 76 -18.63 14.25 2.10
CA ALA A 76 -17.94 12.98 2.26
C ALA A 76 -18.40 12.19 3.51
N ALA A 77 -19.36 11.27 3.34
CA ALA A 77 -19.85 10.41 4.42
C ALA A 77 -18.76 9.49 5.01
N ASP A 78 -17.86 9.00 4.17
CA ASP A 78 -16.70 8.19 4.55
C ASP A 78 -15.69 8.97 5.41
N GLN A 79 -15.42 10.24 5.08
CA GLN A 79 -14.58 11.10 5.91
C GLN A 79 -15.22 11.39 7.28
N ARG A 80 -16.54 11.64 7.32
CA ARG A 80 -17.26 11.83 8.59
C ARG A 80 -17.22 10.58 9.45
N LEU A 81 -17.38 9.41 8.84
CA LEU A 81 -17.27 8.13 9.53
C LEU A 81 -15.86 7.91 10.07
N LEU A 82 -14.82 8.18 9.26
CA LEU A 82 -13.43 8.12 9.71
C LEU A 82 -13.20 9.01 10.92
N VAL A 83 -13.60 10.28 10.85
CA VAL A 83 -13.44 11.23 11.97
C VAL A 83 -14.14 10.73 13.24
N ARG A 84 -15.35 10.18 13.13
CA ARG A 84 -16.05 9.59 14.28
C ARG A 84 -15.30 8.39 14.87
N ARG A 85 -14.81 7.48 14.03
CA ARG A 85 -14.03 6.31 14.48
C ARG A 85 -12.70 6.70 15.12
N LEU A 86 -11.99 7.66 14.53
CA LEU A 86 -10.74 8.18 15.08
C LEU A 86 -10.92 8.94 16.40
N ARG A 87 -12.06 9.61 16.60
CA ARG A 87 -12.40 10.18 17.92
C ARG A 87 -12.70 9.10 18.95
N ALA A 88 -13.49 8.09 18.58
CA ALA A 88 -13.91 7.03 19.49
C ALA A 88 -12.75 6.18 20.01
N ARG A 89 -11.69 5.97 19.20
CA ARG A 89 -10.50 5.21 19.62
C ARG A 89 -9.57 5.95 20.58
N GLY A 90 -9.74 7.25 20.79
CA GLY A 90 -8.87 8.05 21.66
C GLY A 90 -7.48 8.37 21.08
N LEU A 91 -6.55 8.79 21.95
CA LEU A 91 -5.20 9.23 21.57
C LEU A 91 -4.33 8.05 21.12
N SER A 92 -3.69 8.18 19.96
CA SER A 92 -2.79 7.17 19.40
C SER A 92 -1.55 7.78 18.77
N ALA A 93 -0.39 7.14 18.95
CA ALA A 93 0.82 7.49 18.22
C ALA A 93 0.56 7.38 16.72
N THR A 94 0.79 8.48 15.99
CA THR A 94 0.37 8.61 14.60
C THR A 94 1.55 8.89 13.69
N TRP A 95 1.67 8.14 12.59
CA TRP A 95 2.63 8.41 11.52
C TRP A 95 1.86 8.89 10.30
N LEU A 96 2.05 10.16 9.94
CA LEU A 96 1.50 10.73 8.73
C LEU A 96 2.53 10.59 7.61
N CYS A 97 2.37 9.52 6.83
CA CYS A 97 3.27 9.13 5.75
C CYS A 97 2.87 9.73 4.40
N ASP A 98 2.19 10.87 4.41
CA ASP A 98 1.63 11.51 3.23
C ASP A 98 1.81 13.03 3.32
N ASP A 99 2.00 13.70 2.18
CA ASP A 99 2.16 15.15 2.10
C ASP A 99 0.81 15.90 2.07
N SER A 100 -0.30 15.18 2.16
CA SER A 100 -1.65 15.75 2.06
C SER A 100 -2.09 16.59 3.25
N GLU A 101 -2.31 17.87 2.96
CA GLU A 101 -2.98 18.82 3.86
C GLU A 101 -4.42 18.43 4.18
N GLU A 102 -5.14 17.83 3.22
CA GLU A 102 -6.50 17.35 3.45
C GLU A 102 -6.54 16.29 4.56
N MET A 103 -5.56 15.40 4.57
CA MET A 103 -5.44 14.38 5.59
C MET A 103 -5.11 14.96 6.96
N ARG A 104 -4.22 15.96 7.03
CA ARG A 104 -3.95 16.70 8.27
C ARG A 104 -5.20 17.32 8.84
N ARG A 105 -6.00 17.97 7.99
CA ARG A 105 -7.27 18.57 8.40
C ARG A 105 -8.25 17.52 8.93
N LEU A 106 -8.29 16.32 8.35
CA LEU A 106 -9.11 15.22 8.86
C LEU A 106 -8.63 14.72 10.23
N LEU A 107 -7.32 14.54 10.41
CA LEU A 107 -6.73 14.16 11.70
C LEU A 107 -6.99 15.21 12.78
N ALA A 108 -6.77 16.50 12.47
CA ALA A 108 -7.08 17.60 13.37
C ALA A 108 -8.58 17.64 13.73
N ARG A 109 -9.46 17.40 12.75
CA ARG A 109 -10.90 17.30 12.99
C ARG A 109 -11.24 16.11 13.87
N ALA A 110 -10.49 15.01 13.79
CA ALA A 110 -10.63 13.86 14.69
C ALA A 110 -10.04 14.10 16.09
N GLY A 111 -9.44 15.26 16.37
CA GLY A 111 -8.83 15.57 17.65
C GLY A 111 -7.43 14.96 17.83
N VAL A 112 -6.79 14.49 16.75
CA VAL A 112 -5.40 14.05 16.79
C VAL A 112 -4.51 15.28 16.95
N ARG A 113 -3.73 15.30 18.03
CA ARG A 113 -2.85 16.42 18.39
C ARG A 113 -1.62 16.48 17.49
N ALA A 114 -1.01 17.65 17.33
CA ALA A 114 0.22 17.79 16.53
C ALA A 114 1.39 17.04 17.19
N GLU A 115 1.53 17.16 18.52
CA GLU A 115 2.52 16.40 19.31
C GLU A 115 2.34 14.88 19.23
N ALA A 116 1.19 14.45 18.71
CA ALA A 116 0.86 13.06 18.53
C ALA A 116 1.31 12.48 17.15
N ILE A 117 1.86 13.33 16.28
CA ILE A 117 2.14 12.98 14.89
C ILE A 117 3.64 13.00 14.63
N VAL A 118 4.16 11.92 14.05
CA VAL A 118 5.41 11.90 13.30
C VAL A 118 5.06 12.17 11.84
N ASP A 119 5.58 13.27 11.31
CA ASP A 119 5.30 13.74 9.97
C ASP A 119 6.43 13.34 9.01
N VAL A 120 6.11 12.65 7.92
CA VAL A 120 7.12 12.29 6.90
C VAL A 120 7.82 13.50 6.29
N ARG A 121 7.18 14.67 6.29
CA ARG A 121 7.78 15.90 5.75
C ARG A 121 9.01 16.35 6.53
N ASP A 122 9.06 16.06 7.83
CA ASP A 122 10.21 16.35 8.69
C ASP A 122 11.31 15.28 8.57
N HIS A 123 11.04 14.24 7.77
CA HIS A 123 11.89 13.07 7.60
C HIS A 123 12.01 12.70 6.12
N ALA A 124 12.39 13.68 5.29
CA ALA A 124 12.60 13.48 3.85
C ALA A 124 13.49 12.27 3.54
N LEU A 125 13.27 11.70 2.35
CA LEU A 125 14.07 10.59 1.83
C LEU A 125 15.49 11.11 1.54
N ALA A 126 16.50 10.52 2.18
CA ALA A 126 17.89 10.92 1.96
C ALA A 126 18.39 10.48 0.57
N ALA A 127 19.45 11.13 0.09
CA ALA A 127 20.07 10.76 -1.18
C ALA A 127 20.58 9.30 -1.12
N GLY A 128 20.16 8.47 -2.08
CA GLY A 128 20.49 7.04 -2.11
C GLY A 128 19.71 6.17 -1.11
N GLU A 129 18.86 6.76 -0.26
CA GLU A 129 18.01 6.00 0.66
C GLU A 129 16.85 5.35 -0.10
N HIS A 130 16.64 4.06 0.11
CA HIS A 130 15.45 3.37 -0.39
C HIS A 130 14.24 3.71 0.50
N ALA A 131 13.03 3.78 -0.08
CA ALA A 131 11.82 4.13 0.67
C ALA A 131 11.55 3.23 1.90
N THR A 132 11.89 1.94 1.83
CA THR A 132 11.76 1.02 2.98
C THR A 132 12.76 1.33 4.10
N ALA A 133 13.95 1.85 3.78
CA ALA A 133 14.92 2.30 4.77
C ALA A 133 14.43 3.57 5.47
N GLN A 134 13.86 4.52 4.72
CA GLN A 134 13.17 5.68 5.29
C GLN A 134 12.06 5.24 6.25
N TRP A 135 11.21 4.29 5.86
CA TRP A 135 10.16 3.74 6.71
C TRP A 135 10.69 3.13 8.01
N ARG A 136 11.78 2.37 7.96
CA ARG A 136 12.43 1.83 9.16
C ARG A 136 12.96 2.96 10.06
N ARG A 137 13.55 4.01 9.49
CA ARG A 137 14.00 5.19 10.25
C ARG A 137 12.82 5.91 10.91
N LEU A 138 11.72 6.15 10.20
CA LEU A 138 10.50 6.74 10.76
C LEU A 138 9.88 5.88 11.88
N ALA A 139 9.92 4.55 11.75
CA ALA A 139 9.47 3.66 12.83
C ALA A 139 10.26 3.86 14.13
N GLY A 140 11.50 4.33 14.06
CA GLY A 140 12.35 4.66 15.21
C GLY A 140 12.02 5.99 15.88
N VAL A 141 11.28 6.88 15.22
CA VAL A 141 10.90 8.17 15.79
C VAL A 141 9.73 7.98 16.75
N THR A 142 9.85 8.51 17.98
CA THR A 142 8.74 8.56 18.94
C THR A 142 8.04 9.91 18.80
N PRO A 143 6.71 9.98 18.58
CA PRO A 143 6.03 11.26 18.60
C PRO A 143 6.16 11.91 20.00
N PRO A 144 6.34 13.25 20.10
CA PRO A 144 6.66 13.93 21.35
C PRO A 144 5.73 13.59 22.53
N LEU A 145 4.44 13.43 22.28
CA LEU A 145 3.44 13.09 23.32
C LEU A 145 3.73 11.74 24.02
N TRP A 146 4.52 10.85 23.42
CA TRP A 146 4.87 9.54 23.97
C TRP A 146 6.35 9.37 24.34
N ALA A 147 7.16 10.43 24.26
CA ALA A 147 8.60 10.37 24.51
C ALA A 147 8.96 9.74 25.87
N GLN A 148 8.15 9.98 26.91
CA GLN A 148 8.38 9.47 28.27
C GLN A 148 7.69 8.12 28.56
N ARG A 149 6.99 7.53 27.58
CA ARG A 149 6.02 6.44 27.82
C ARG A 149 6.25 5.20 26.99
N THR A 150 6.88 5.34 25.84
CA THR A 150 7.15 4.20 24.97
C THR A 150 8.56 3.70 25.26
N PRO A 151 8.72 2.59 26.02
CA PRO A 151 10.00 1.91 26.02
C PRO A 151 10.31 1.48 24.58
N PRO A 152 11.55 1.62 24.10
CA PRO A 152 11.91 1.14 22.78
C PRO A 152 11.75 -0.39 22.74
N GLY A 153 10.69 -0.89 22.11
CA GLY A 153 10.66 -2.27 21.66
C GLY A 153 11.73 -2.50 20.60
N ALA A 154 12.25 -3.73 20.52
CA ALA A 154 13.20 -4.09 19.48
C ALA A 154 12.53 -4.00 18.11
N PHE A 155 13.28 -3.53 17.11
CA PHE A 155 12.90 -3.71 15.72
C PHE A 155 12.86 -5.20 15.39
N SER A 156 11.98 -5.57 14.48
CA SER A 156 11.87 -6.96 14.03
C SER A 156 13.10 -7.44 13.24
N GLY A 157 13.96 -6.53 12.80
CA GLY A 157 15.21 -6.84 12.12
C GLY A 157 15.06 -7.28 10.65
N SER A 158 13.84 -7.51 10.18
CA SER A 158 13.61 -7.87 8.78
C SER A 158 13.80 -6.65 7.87
N GLU A 159 14.47 -6.89 6.75
CA GLU A 159 14.72 -5.88 5.74
C GLU A 159 13.60 -5.87 4.69
N GLY A 160 13.36 -4.70 4.09
CA GLY A 160 12.42 -4.56 2.98
C GLY A 160 10.93 -4.69 3.36
N CYS A 161 10.12 -4.71 2.31
CA CYS A 161 8.68 -4.96 2.39
C CYS A 161 8.39 -6.44 2.17
N SER A 162 7.34 -6.94 2.82
CA SER A 162 6.83 -8.28 2.59
C SER A 162 5.31 -8.26 2.49
N LEU A 163 4.75 -9.28 1.84
CA LEU A 163 3.33 -9.59 1.82
C LEU A 163 3.15 -11.05 2.18
N ARG A 164 2.22 -11.31 3.10
CA ARG A 164 1.67 -12.64 3.34
C ARG A 164 0.46 -12.83 2.44
N VAL A 165 0.46 -13.92 1.70
CA VAL A 165 -0.73 -14.39 0.97
C VAL A 165 -1.52 -15.26 1.94
N ALA A 166 -2.82 -15.02 2.06
CA ALA A 166 -3.71 -15.81 2.91
C ALA A 166 -4.05 -17.14 2.24
N ASP A 167 -4.36 -18.16 3.04
CA ASP A 167 -4.66 -19.51 2.53
C ASP A 167 -5.91 -19.49 1.64
N GLU A 168 -6.89 -18.65 1.96
CA GLU A 168 -8.09 -18.46 1.14
C GLU A 168 -7.76 -17.86 -0.23
N ALA A 169 -6.79 -16.94 -0.30
CA ALA A 169 -6.34 -16.35 -1.56
C ALA A 169 -5.56 -17.37 -2.40
N PHE A 170 -4.81 -18.27 -1.76
CA PHE A 170 -4.14 -19.37 -2.43
C PHE A 170 -5.15 -20.37 -3.02
N ALA A 171 -6.17 -20.73 -2.24
CA ALA A 171 -7.25 -21.62 -2.69
C ALA A 171 -8.08 -21.01 -3.83
N ASP A 172 -8.41 -19.72 -3.76
CA ASP A 172 -9.11 -19.02 -4.85
C ASP A 172 -8.26 -18.96 -6.13
N LEU A 173 -6.96 -18.66 -6.01
CA LEU A 173 -6.02 -18.70 -7.14
C LEU A 173 -5.97 -20.10 -7.76
N HIS A 174 -5.85 -21.15 -6.95
CA HIS A 174 -5.81 -22.52 -7.46
C HIS A 174 -7.09 -22.88 -8.23
N SER A 175 -8.25 -22.59 -7.63
CA SER A 175 -9.55 -22.80 -8.28
C SER A 175 -9.69 -21.99 -9.58
N TRP A 176 -9.15 -20.77 -9.62
CA TRP A 176 -9.13 -19.92 -10.80
C TRP A 176 -8.24 -20.48 -11.93
N LEU A 177 -7.11 -21.11 -11.56
CA LEU A 177 -6.17 -21.75 -12.47
C LEU A 177 -6.74 -23.04 -13.05
N GLU A 178 -7.33 -23.90 -12.22
CA GLU A 178 -7.99 -25.14 -12.66
C GLU A 178 -9.09 -24.86 -13.69
N ARG A 179 -9.98 -23.90 -13.40
CA ARG A 179 -11.06 -23.50 -14.33
C ARG A 179 -10.56 -22.97 -15.67
N ARG A 180 -9.30 -22.57 -15.78
CA ARG A 180 -8.67 -22.08 -17.01
C ARG A 180 -7.73 -23.09 -17.67
N GLY A 181 -7.61 -24.30 -17.12
CA GLY A 181 -6.65 -25.29 -17.59
C GLY A 181 -5.20 -24.81 -17.45
N LEU A 182 -4.93 -23.96 -16.44
CA LEU A 182 -3.62 -23.36 -16.18
C LEU A 182 -2.91 -23.98 -14.96
N ALA A 183 -3.56 -24.90 -14.22
CA ALA A 183 -3.03 -25.45 -12.99
C ALA A 183 -1.79 -26.33 -13.19
N ASP A 184 -1.73 -27.09 -14.29
CA ASP A 184 -0.70 -28.10 -14.54
C ASP A 184 0.51 -27.57 -15.31
N ALA A 185 0.60 -26.26 -15.54
CA ALA A 185 1.66 -25.65 -16.34
C ALA A 185 2.42 -24.56 -15.57
N PRO A 186 3.76 -24.48 -15.72
CA PRO A 186 4.51 -23.34 -15.21
C PRO A 186 3.97 -22.03 -15.78
N LEU A 187 3.78 -21.02 -14.93
CA LEU A 187 3.27 -19.72 -15.35
C LEU A 187 4.40 -18.70 -15.51
N ILE A 188 4.37 -17.96 -16.61
CA ILE A 188 5.20 -16.78 -16.82
C ILE A 188 4.29 -15.57 -16.82
N LEU A 189 4.44 -14.73 -15.79
CA LEU A 189 3.60 -13.56 -15.61
C LEU A 189 4.26 -12.34 -16.26
N VAL A 190 3.53 -11.64 -17.10
CA VAL A 190 4.02 -10.44 -17.80
C VAL A 190 3.12 -9.26 -17.45
N GLN A 191 3.70 -8.19 -16.90
CA GLN A 191 3.00 -6.96 -16.60
C GLN A 191 3.55 -5.82 -17.48
N ALA A 192 3.02 -5.70 -18.69
CA ALA A 192 3.40 -4.65 -19.63
C ALA A 192 2.82 -3.28 -19.24
N GLY A 193 1.65 -3.31 -18.60
CA GLY A 193 0.92 -2.13 -18.15
C GLY A 193 1.59 -1.38 -17.00
N ASN A 194 1.31 -0.08 -16.94
CA ASN A 194 1.67 0.77 -15.82
C ASN A 194 0.60 1.84 -15.56
N LYS A 195 0.69 2.56 -14.43
CA LYS A 195 -0.29 3.59 -14.03
C LYS A 195 -0.60 4.63 -15.12
N ARG A 196 0.35 4.94 -16.02
CA ARG A 196 0.14 5.89 -17.11
C ARG A 196 -0.58 5.24 -18.29
N THR A 197 -0.41 3.94 -18.52
CA THR A 197 -1.17 3.18 -19.53
C THR A 197 -2.67 3.09 -19.21
N MET A 198 -3.05 3.23 -17.93
CA MET A 198 -4.44 3.28 -17.46
C MET A 198 -5.16 4.63 -17.71
N ARG A 199 -4.46 5.69 -18.13
CA ARG A 199 -5.08 7.02 -18.34
C ARG A 199 -5.74 7.13 -19.72
N ARG A 200 -6.92 7.76 -19.80
CA ARG A 200 -7.65 8.03 -21.06
C ARG A 200 -7.09 9.28 -21.77
N GLY A 201 -7.07 9.29 -23.11
CA GLY A 201 -6.74 10.46 -23.95
C GLY A 201 -5.46 10.36 -24.79
N LEU A 202 -5.33 11.22 -25.82
CA LEU A 202 -4.32 11.17 -26.91
C LEU A 202 -2.85 11.34 -26.46
N LYS A 203 -2.57 11.87 -25.25
CA LYS A 203 -1.20 12.09 -24.73
C LYS A 203 -0.62 10.87 -23.98
N ARG A 204 -1.08 9.65 -24.33
CA ARG A 204 -0.91 8.40 -23.55
C ARG A 204 0.51 7.83 -23.56
N LEU A 205 1.25 8.02 -24.65
CA LEU A 205 2.52 7.32 -24.91
C LEU A 205 3.72 8.26 -25.09
N ALA A 206 3.55 9.43 -25.70
CA ALA A 206 4.64 10.35 -26.04
C ALA A 206 5.44 10.91 -24.83
N LYS A 207 4.93 10.79 -23.60
CA LYS A 207 5.63 11.20 -22.37
C LYS A 207 5.79 10.06 -21.35
N ASN A 208 5.54 8.82 -21.75
CA ASN A 208 5.67 7.68 -20.86
C ASN A 208 7.08 7.08 -20.94
N HIS A 209 8.02 7.62 -20.18
CA HIS A 209 9.38 7.06 -20.10
C HIS A 209 9.44 5.62 -19.54
N LYS A 210 8.33 5.10 -18.98
CA LYS A 210 8.19 3.70 -18.52
C LYS A 210 7.49 2.82 -19.55
N TYR A 211 7.15 3.35 -20.72
CA TYR A 211 6.55 2.58 -21.80
C TYR A 211 7.64 1.86 -22.59
N TRP A 212 7.40 0.59 -22.89
CA TRP A 212 8.19 -0.17 -23.83
C TRP A 212 7.29 -0.56 -25.01
N PRO A 213 7.73 -0.44 -26.28
CA PRO A 213 6.88 -0.66 -27.44
C PRO A 213 6.24 -2.05 -27.44
N ASN A 214 4.99 -2.13 -27.90
CA ASN A 214 4.21 -3.37 -27.92
C ASN A 214 4.90 -4.46 -28.76
N GLU A 215 5.55 -4.09 -29.86
CA GLU A 215 6.29 -4.99 -30.74
C GLU A 215 7.48 -5.62 -30.00
N ARG A 216 8.10 -4.89 -29.07
CA ARG A 216 9.22 -5.39 -28.26
C ARG A 216 8.74 -6.33 -27.16
N TRP A 217 7.61 -6.02 -26.52
CA TRP A 217 6.93 -6.98 -25.64
C TRP A 217 6.57 -8.26 -26.38
N ALA A 218 5.98 -8.12 -27.58
CA ALA A 218 5.61 -9.25 -28.41
C ALA A 218 6.81 -10.09 -28.83
N GLU A 219 7.92 -9.47 -29.22
CA GLU A 219 9.17 -10.16 -29.54
C GLU A 219 9.67 -11.01 -28.36
N VAL A 220 9.66 -10.47 -27.14
CA VAL A 220 10.04 -11.22 -25.93
C VAL A 220 9.08 -12.35 -25.64
N ILE A 221 7.77 -12.10 -25.71
CA ILE A 221 6.74 -13.12 -25.47
C ILE A 221 6.88 -14.27 -26.48
N GLY A 222 7.07 -13.96 -27.76
CA GLY A 222 7.28 -14.96 -28.80
C GLY A 222 8.52 -15.82 -28.54
N ARG A 223 9.67 -15.19 -28.22
CA ARG A 223 10.90 -15.92 -27.86
C ARG A 223 10.72 -16.78 -26.62
N VAL A 224 10.12 -16.24 -25.56
CA VAL A 224 9.88 -16.97 -24.31
C VAL A 224 8.93 -18.16 -24.54
N SER A 225 7.90 -17.98 -25.38
CA SER A 225 6.98 -19.07 -25.73
C SER A 225 7.68 -20.18 -26.53
N ALA A 226 8.58 -19.81 -27.45
CA ALA A 226 9.36 -20.78 -28.21
C ALA A 226 10.37 -21.54 -27.34
N ASP A 227 11.05 -20.83 -26.42
CA ASP A 227 12.05 -21.42 -25.52
C ASP A 227 11.41 -22.26 -24.40
N ARG A 228 10.16 -21.96 -24.02
CA ARG A 228 9.42 -22.65 -22.94
C ARG A 228 8.02 -23.08 -23.41
N PRO A 229 7.92 -24.08 -24.32
CA PRO A 229 6.65 -24.49 -24.92
C PRO A 229 5.66 -25.09 -23.91
N HIS A 230 6.14 -25.56 -22.75
CA HIS A 230 5.30 -26.10 -21.68
C HIS A 230 4.80 -25.04 -20.68
N ALA A 231 5.32 -23.81 -20.74
CA ALA A 231 4.89 -22.73 -19.88
C ALA A 231 3.67 -21.99 -20.48
N ARG A 232 2.81 -21.44 -19.61
CA ARG A 232 1.70 -20.57 -20.02
C ARG A 232 2.04 -19.13 -19.66
N ILE A 233 1.91 -18.24 -20.64
CA ILE A 233 2.15 -16.81 -20.46
C ILE A 233 0.84 -16.15 -20.04
N VAL A 234 0.87 -15.42 -18.92
CA VAL A 234 -0.29 -14.70 -18.39
C VAL A 234 0.02 -13.20 -18.39
N LEU A 235 -0.74 -12.45 -19.19
CA LEU A 235 -0.64 -10.99 -19.23
C LEU A 235 -1.45 -10.37 -18.09
N LEU A 236 -0.76 -9.86 -17.08
CA LEU A 236 -1.35 -9.21 -15.90
C LEU A 236 -1.82 -7.78 -16.21
N GLY A 237 -2.79 -7.29 -15.45
CA GLY A 237 -3.22 -5.89 -15.51
C GLY A 237 -4.60 -5.66 -14.90
N ALA A 238 -4.98 -4.40 -14.83
CA ALA A 238 -6.35 -3.97 -14.52
C ALA A 238 -7.21 -3.90 -15.79
N GLY A 239 -8.54 -3.78 -15.63
CA GLY A 239 -9.49 -3.71 -16.76
C GLY A 239 -9.10 -2.74 -17.89
N PRO A 240 -8.66 -1.49 -17.62
CA PRO A 240 -8.22 -0.56 -18.66
C PRO A 240 -7.00 -1.01 -19.49
N GLU A 241 -6.21 -1.97 -18.98
CA GLU A 241 -5.01 -2.50 -19.64
C GLU A 241 -5.34 -3.69 -20.55
N HIS A 242 -6.59 -4.19 -20.56
CA HIS A 242 -7.00 -5.31 -21.39
C HIS A 242 -6.71 -5.10 -22.87
N ALA A 243 -7.06 -3.93 -23.43
CA ALA A 243 -6.81 -3.62 -24.83
C ALA A 243 -5.31 -3.57 -25.18
N LEU A 244 -4.47 -3.14 -24.25
CA LEU A 244 -3.01 -3.16 -24.41
C LEU A 244 -2.51 -4.61 -24.45
N ASN A 245 -2.94 -5.44 -23.50
CA ASN A 245 -2.54 -6.83 -23.42
C ASN A 245 -3.02 -7.64 -24.65
N ALA A 246 -4.25 -7.40 -25.11
CA ALA A 246 -4.79 -8.04 -26.32
C ALA A 246 -3.97 -7.67 -27.57
N GLN A 247 -3.56 -6.41 -27.71
CA GLN A 247 -2.71 -5.99 -28.83
C GLN A 247 -1.32 -6.65 -28.79
N ILE A 248 -0.72 -6.75 -27.61
CA ILE A 248 0.59 -7.41 -27.44
C ILE A 248 0.49 -8.91 -27.76
N ALA A 249 -0.56 -9.59 -27.28
CA ALA A 249 -0.79 -11.01 -27.57
C ALA A 249 -0.97 -11.25 -29.08
N ALA A 250 -1.78 -10.42 -29.74
CA ALA A 250 -1.98 -10.49 -31.19
C ALA A 250 -0.67 -10.31 -31.99
N LEU A 251 0.19 -9.36 -31.59
CA LEU A 251 1.51 -9.15 -32.21
C LEU A 251 2.47 -10.32 -31.97
N ALA A 252 2.34 -11.01 -30.83
CA ALA A 252 3.17 -12.16 -30.48
C ALA A 252 2.69 -13.48 -31.12
N GLY A 253 1.46 -13.52 -31.63
CA GLY A 253 0.84 -14.73 -32.17
C GLY A 253 0.47 -15.75 -31.09
N VAL A 254 0.12 -15.29 -29.89
CA VAL A 254 -0.26 -16.13 -28.73
C VAL A 254 -1.65 -15.81 -28.19
#